data_AF-A0A916Q573-F1
#
_entry.id   AF-A0A916Q573-F1
#
_cell.length_a   1.000
_cell.length_b   1.000
_cell.length_c   1.000
_cell.angle_alpha   90.00
_cell.angle_beta   90.00
_cell.angle_gamma   90.00
#
_symmetry.space_group_name_H-M   'P 1'
#
loop_
_entity.id
_entity.type
_entity.pdbx_description
1 polymer ?
#
loop_
_entity_poly.entity_id
_entity_poly.type
_entity_poly.pdbx_seq_one_letter_code
_entity_poly.pdbx_strand_id
1 'polypeptide(L)'
;MAIAMIVLFALPAIANAPPPPPMNWFKLSYSASQPTLQSLQIAECNTATCEQPTLFIQYGECLATGCLKPDANISASSKSYRFDCADNRCLLINEVNTFPSNQPKTQEKTNRWFRLIGQFSDRLRLSSPILKDSQEQNTSFPYSGFWQVQVTNDSLQVTQEEDKHLYFIFTPLQEYTRQMFFAGWVLTISSELLIALLFLWWRKASQQKILRALVAIAMVNLFSYPVVWSFFPSLEPFQILLGRYLGISSLIVALLYGLIIYSRRIDSSKKIIFVSLLIFIGLNIAGGFIALWFGYGKRLPIAEGIPYRFTMPVSEVFAVVYEAWVIATISLGQLSLKQSGVLSLLTNATSLILGLIIFGTNFFT
;
A
#
# COMPACT_ATOMS: atom_id res chain seq x y z
N MET A 1 -16.81 15.35 27.60
CA MET A 1 -16.59 14.74 26.27
C MET A 1 -15.13 14.40 25.99
N ALA A 2 -14.18 15.35 26.09
CA ALA A 2 -12.75 15.06 25.84
C ALA A 2 -12.16 13.99 26.79
N ILE A 3 -12.49 14.04 28.09
CA ILE A 3 -12.06 13.03 29.07
C ILE A 3 -12.68 11.65 28.76
N ALA A 4 -13.94 11.60 28.35
CA ALA A 4 -14.59 10.34 27.95
C ALA A 4 -13.98 9.73 26.69
N MET A 5 -13.57 10.55 25.71
CA MET A 5 -12.80 10.08 24.56
C MET A 5 -11.41 9.58 24.96
N ILE A 6 -10.69 10.30 25.83
CA ILE A 6 -9.36 9.86 26.32
C ILE A 6 -9.47 8.54 27.09
N VAL A 7 -10.52 8.36 27.90
CA VAL A 7 -10.79 7.11 28.63
C VAL A 7 -11.14 5.96 27.66
N LEU A 8 -11.88 6.22 26.57
CA LEU A 8 -12.13 5.23 25.51
C LEU A 8 -10.84 4.80 24.77
N PHE A 9 -9.84 5.67 24.65
CA PHE A 9 -8.54 5.34 24.08
C PHE A 9 -7.54 4.74 25.08
N ALA A 10 -7.74 4.96 26.39
CA ALA A 10 -6.87 4.47 27.46
C ALA A 10 -7.28 3.09 27.98
N LEU A 11 -8.54 2.67 27.77
CA LEU A 11 -8.95 1.30 28.03
C LEU A 11 -8.29 0.41 26.96
N PRO A 12 -7.51 -0.63 27.35
CA PRO A 12 -7.06 -1.61 26.39
C PRO A 12 -8.31 -2.20 25.76
N ALA A 13 -8.53 -1.91 24.48
CA ALA A 13 -9.53 -2.61 23.71
C ALA A 13 -9.14 -4.08 23.78
N ILE A 14 -9.85 -4.86 24.59
CA ILE A 14 -9.81 -6.31 24.54
C ILE A 14 -10.50 -6.67 23.23
N ALA A 15 -9.79 -6.46 22.12
CA ALA A 15 -10.19 -7.00 20.85
C ALA A 15 -10.07 -8.52 21.02
N ASN A 16 -11.21 -9.19 21.20
CA ASN A 16 -11.36 -10.66 21.12
C ASN A 16 -11.08 -11.18 19.70
N ALA A 17 -10.14 -10.56 19.02
CA ALA A 17 -9.74 -10.89 17.68
C ALA A 17 -8.43 -11.66 17.78
N PRO A 18 -8.35 -12.85 17.17
CA PRO A 18 -7.13 -13.63 17.13
C PRO A 18 -5.99 -12.82 16.50
N PRO A 19 -4.72 -13.15 16.85
CA PRO A 19 -3.58 -12.54 16.17
C PRO A 19 -3.71 -12.72 14.64
N PRO A 20 -3.26 -11.74 13.84
CA PRO A 20 -3.31 -11.86 12.38
C PRO A 20 -2.55 -13.11 11.92
N PRO A 21 -3.01 -13.75 10.83
CA PRO A 21 -2.33 -14.91 10.28
C PRO A 21 -0.91 -14.53 9.81
N PRO A 22 0.06 -15.45 9.87
CA PRO A 22 1.42 -15.19 9.40
C PRO A 22 1.42 -14.88 7.90
N MET A 23 2.19 -13.87 7.49
CA MET A 23 2.34 -13.46 6.10
C MET A 23 3.75 -13.75 5.59
N ASN A 24 3.86 -14.44 4.46
CA ASN A 24 5.13 -14.74 3.83
C ASN A 24 5.25 -13.98 2.51
N TRP A 25 6.28 -13.15 2.40
CA TRP A 25 6.53 -12.31 1.23
C TRP A 25 7.70 -12.85 0.41
N PHE A 26 7.48 -13.04 -0.89
CA PHE A 26 8.52 -13.50 -1.82
C PHE A 26 8.90 -12.35 -2.76
N LYS A 27 10.12 -11.81 -2.61
CA LYS A 27 10.66 -10.76 -3.49
C LYS A 27 11.50 -11.39 -4.60
N LEU A 28 11.02 -11.31 -5.83
CA LEU A 28 11.76 -11.80 -6.99
C LEU A 28 12.76 -10.76 -7.47
N SER A 29 14.00 -11.18 -7.68
CA SER A 29 15.08 -10.39 -8.28
C SER A 29 15.52 -11.06 -9.57
N TYR A 30 15.44 -10.35 -10.70
CA TYR A 30 15.81 -10.84 -12.02
C TYR A 30 16.69 -9.82 -12.75
N SER A 31 17.55 -10.31 -13.65
CA SER A 31 18.36 -9.43 -14.50
C SER A 31 17.52 -8.88 -15.66
N ALA A 32 17.85 -7.70 -16.19
CA ALA A 32 17.06 -7.04 -17.24
C ALA A 32 16.92 -7.87 -18.53
N SER A 33 17.80 -8.84 -18.76
CA SER A 33 17.77 -9.76 -19.91
C SER A 33 16.91 -11.01 -19.71
N GLN A 34 16.34 -11.23 -18.51
CA GLN A 34 15.58 -12.43 -18.22
C GLN A 34 14.12 -12.36 -18.71
N PRO A 35 13.55 -13.51 -19.10
CA PRO A 35 12.16 -13.63 -19.56
C PRO A 35 11.18 -13.24 -18.45
N THR A 36 10.00 -12.75 -18.83
CA THR A 36 8.97 -12.28 -17.90
C THR A 36 8.30 -13.43 -17.16
N LEU A 37 8.12 -13.28 -15.84
CA LEU A 37 7.36 -14.21 -15.02
C LEU A 37 5.86 -14.09 -15.36
N GLN A 38 5.23 -15.21 -15.71
CA GLN A 38 3.80 -15.33 -15.99
C GLN A 38 3.02 -15.80 -14.76
N SER A 39 3.55 -16.80 -14.05
CA SER A 39 2.93 -17.33 -12.83
C SER A 39 3.97 -17.85 -11.84
N LEU A 40 3.61 -17.86 -10.55
CA LEU A 40 4.36 -18.39 -9.43
C LEU A 40 3.46 -19.33 -8.64
N GLN A 41 3.95 -20.53 -8.37
CA GLN A 41 3.27 -21.51 -7.54
C GLN A 41 4.15 -21.86 -6.34
N ILE A 42 3.49 -22.09 -5.22
CA ILE A 42 4.08 -22.67 -4.02
C ILE A 42 3.52 -24.08 -3.93
N ALA A 43 4.41 -25.06 -4.06
CA ALA A 43 4.08 -26.45 -3.85
C ALA A 43 4.61 -26.90 -2.48
N GLU A 44 3.79 -27.62 -1.74
CA GLU A 44 4.19 -28.25 -0.49
C GLU A 44 4.68 -29.68 -0.72
N CYS A 45 5.66 -30.09 0.08
CA CYS A 45 6.28 -31.40 -0.03
C CYS A 45 6.47 -32.07 1.33
N ASN A 46 6.30 -33.39 1.34
CA ASN A 46 6.53 -34.23 2.52
C ASN A 46 8.01 -34.55 2.75
N THR A 47 8.83 -34.53 1.69
CA THR A 47 10.24 -34.93 1.72
C THR A 47 11.16 -33.83 1.19
N ALA A 48 12.44 -33.89 1.58
CA ALA A 48 13.49 -32.99 1.07
C ALA A 48 13.75 -33.13 -0.44
N THR A 49 13.31 -34.24 -1.06
CA THR A 49 13.40 -34.46 -2.51
C THR A 49 12.19 -33.90 -3.27
N CYS A 50 11.08 -33.64 -2.58
CA CYS A 50 9.83 -33.15 -3.14
C CYS A 50 9.30 -33.96 -4.35
N GLU A 51 9.27 -35.29 -4.21
CA GLU A 51 8.83 -36.20 -5.29
C GLU A 51 7.32 -36.12 -5.59
N GLN A 52 6.50 -35.83 -4.59
CA GLN A 52 5.04 -35.69 -4.70
C GLN A 52 4.59 -34.30 -4.23
N PRO A 53 4.83 -33.24 -5.04
CA PRO A 53 4.42 -31.89 -4.71
C PRO A 53 2.90 -31.76 -4.73
N THR A 54 2.34 -31.15 -3.69
CA THR A 54 0.93 -30.75 -3.65
C THR A 54 0.84 -29.24 -3.83
N LEU A 55 -0.04 -28.77 -4.73
CA LEU A 55 -0.21 -27.33 -4.92
C LEU A 55 -0.77 -26.70 -3.64
N PHE A 56 -0.08 -25.69 -3.12
CA PHE A 56 -0.51 -24.98 -1.92
C PHE A 56 -1.04 -23.58 -2.24
N ILE A 57 -0.31 -22.78 -3.02
CA ILE A 57 -0.73 -21.44 -3.45
C ILE A 57 -0.33 -21.26 -4.91
N GLN A 58 -1.14 -20.54 -5.67
CA GLN A 58 -0.77 -20.04 -6.98
C GLN A 58 -1.13 -18.57 -7.12
N TYR A 59 -0.23 -17.83 -7.78
CA TYR A 59 -0.46 -16.48 -8.25
C TYR A 59 0.05 -16.36 -9.69
N GLY A 60 -0.69 -15.73 -10.59
CA GLY A 60 -0.23 -15.59 -11.97
C GLY A 60 -1.34 -15.23 -12.94
N GLU A 61 -0.97 -15.06 -14.21
CA GLU A 61 -1.91 -14.77 -15.28
C GLU A 61 -2.81 -15.97 -15.60
N CYS A 62 -4.12 -15.73 -15.66
CA CYS A 62 -5.11 -16.68 -16.10
C CYS A 62 -5.26 -16.61 -17.62
N LEU A 63 -4.99 -17.74 -18.30
CA LEU A 63 -5.19 -17.88 -19.74
C LEU A 63 -6.37 -18.80 -20.10
N ALA A 64 -6.99 -19.44 -19.10
CA ALA A 64 -8.14 -20.34 -19.24
C ALA A 64 -9.14 -20.15 -18.08
N THR A 65 -10.24 -20.92 -18.03
CA THR A 65 -11.23 -20.94 -16.93
C THR A 65 -10.68 -21.47 -15.60
N GLY A 66 -9.36 -21.57 -15.45
CA GLY A 66 -8.67 -21.98 -14.25
C GLY A 66 -7.27 -21.39 -14.21
N CYS A 67 -6.73 -21.29 -13.00
CA CYS A 67 -5.44 -20.68 -12.73
C CYS A 67 -4.23 -21.33 -13.43
N LEU A 68 -4.30 -22.62 -13.77
CA LEU A 68 -3.17 -23.41 -14.26
C LEU A 68 -3.28 -23.69 -15.77
N LYS A 69 -2.13 -23.71 -16.44
CA LYS A 69 -1.92 -24.65 -17.54
C LYS A 69 -1.64 -26.03 -16.90
N PRO A 70 -2.45 -27.06 -17.18
CA PRO A 70 -2.30 -28.35 -16.54
C PRO A 70 -1.13 -29.12 -17.16
N ASP A 71 0.09 -29.03 -16.61
CA ASP A 71 1.24 -29.94 -16.86
C ASP A 71 2.33 -29.61 -15.81
N ALA A 72 2.98 -30.51 -15.05
CA ALA A 72 2.95 -31.95 -14.86
C ALA A 72 3.26 -32.25 -13.36
N ASN A 73 2.74 -33.36 -12.82
CA ASN A 73 3.00 -33.91 -11.46
C ASN A 73 2.48 -33.18 -10.21
N ILE A 74 1.74 -32.07 -10.32
CA ILE A 74 1.17 -31.41 -9.12
C ILE A 74 -0.28 -31.85 -8.94
N SER A 75 -0.54 -32.69 -7.94
CA SER A 75 -1.93 -33.00 -7.56
C SER A 75 -2.54 -31.78 -6.87
N ALA A 76 -3.67 -31.29 -7.37
CA ALA A 76 -4.46 -30.27 -6.69
C ALA A 76 -4.93 -30.81 -5.32
N SER A 77 -4.76 -30.03 -4.25
CA SER A 77 -5.24 -30.42 -2.92
C SER A 77 -6.77 -30.58 -2.94
N SER A 78 -7.24 -31.81 -2.74
CA SER A 78 -8.63 -32.21 -3.00
C SER A 78 -9.69 -31.66 -2.04
N LYS A 79 -9.36 -30.91 -0.97
CA LYS A 79 -10.34 -30.68 0.12
C LYS A 79 -10.47 -29.28 0.74
N SER A 80 -9.64 -28.27 0.44
CA SER A 80 -9.75 -26.97 1.15
C SER A 80 -9.43 -25.71 0.36
N TYR A 81 -8.46 -25.74 -0.56
CA TYR A 81 -8.03 -24.54 -1.31
C TYR A 81 -8.53 -24.59 -2.75
N ARG A 82 -9.53 -23.75 -3.07
CA ARG A 82 -9.99 -23.53 -4.45
C ARG A 82 -9.37 -22.25 -4.98
N PHE A 83 -8.60 -22.38 -6.06
CA PHE A 83 -8.11 -21.25 -6.83
C PHE A 83 -9.00 -21.04 -8.05
N ASP A 84 -9.37 -19.80 -8.30
CA ASP A 84 -10.14 -19.44 -9.49
C ASP A 84 -9.57 -18.15 -10.08
N CYS A 85 -9.96 -17.91 -11.33
CA CYS A 85 -9.58 -16.69 -12.02
C CYS A 85 -10.53 -15.56 -11.62
N ALA A 86 -9.97 -14.52 -11.00
CA ALA A 86 -10.61 -13.21 -10.93
C ALA A 86 -9.97 -12.35 -12.03
N ASP A 87 -10.76 -11.99 -13.04
CA ASP A 87 -10.30 -11.31 -14.26
C ASP A 87 -9.16 -12.08 -14.96
N ASN A 88 -7.91 -11.59 -14.87
CA ASN A 88 -6.76 -12.23 -15.49
C ASN A 88 -5.77 -12.77 -14.47
N ARG A 89 -6.13 -12.85 -13.19
CA ARG A 89 -5.25 -13.37 -12.14
C ARG A 89 -5.85 -14.56 -11.40
N CYS A 90 -4.97 -15.50 -11.09
CA CYS A 90 -5.29 -16.59 -10.19
C CYS A 90 -5.31 -16.11 -8.74
N LEU A 91 -6.45 -16.25 -8.06
CA LEU A 91 -6.62 -15.93 -6.64
C LEU A 91 -7.22 -17.12 -5.88
N LEU A 92 -6.94 -17.19 -4.58
CA LEU A 92 -7.59 -18.12 -3.67
C LEU A 92 -9.03 -17.62 -3.38
N ILE A 93 -10.05 -18.41 -3.74
CA ILE A 93 -11.46 -18.00 -3.63
C ILE A 93 -12.13 -18.50 -2.35
N ASN A 94 -11.76 -19.68 -1.85
CA ASN A 94 -12.35 -20.18 -0.62
C ASN A 94 -11.63 -19.56 0.59
N GLU A 95 -12.39 -18.79 1.39
CA GLU A 95 -12.05 -18.42 2.75
C GLU A 95 -11.82 -19.71 3.54
N VAL A 96 -10.57 -20.19 3.61
CA VAL A 96 -10.18 -20.93 4.81
C VAL A 96 -10.45 -19.95 5.93
N ASN A 97 -11.33 -20.32 6.86
CA ASN A 97 -11.47 -19.60 8.11
C ASN A 97 -10.05 -19.43 8.67
N THR A 98 -9.46 -18.25 8.45
CA THR A 98 -8.09 -17.95 8.89
C THR A 98 -8.00 -17.93 10.41
N PHE A 99 -9.17 -17.98 11.05
CA PHE A 99 -9.33 -18.31 12.44
C PHE A 99 -9.51 -19.83 12.57
N PRO A 100 -8.60 -20.53 13.27
CA PRO A 100 -8.95 -21.84 13.76
C PRO A 100 -10.14 -21.62 14.71
N SER A 101 -11.35 -21.87 14.21
CA SER A 101 -12.44 -22.30 15.07
C SER A 101 -11.90 -23.48 15.87
N ASN A 102 -12.32 -23.63 17.12
CA ASN A 102 -11.95 -24.69 18.06
C ASN A 102 -12.28 -26.12 17.57
N GLN A 103 -12.25 -26.37 16.26
CA GLN A 103 -12.19 -27.70 15.70
C GLN A 103 -10.87 -28.34 16.18
N PRO A 104 -10.95 -29.55 16.75
CA PRO A 104 -9.75 -30.31 17.06
C PRO A 104 -8.95 -30.41 15.77
N LYS A 105 -7.68 -29.96 15.81
CA LYS A 105 -6.70 -30.15 14.75
C LYS A 105 -6.74 -31.64 14.39
N THR A 106 -7.45 -31.97 13.32
CA THR A 106 -7.30 -33.28 12.70
C THR A 106 -5.82 -33.35 12.38
N GLN A 107 -5.16 -34.45 12.75
CA GLN A 107 -3.73 -34.67 12.54
C GLN A 107 -3.42 -34.77 11.03
N GLU A 108 -3.73 -33.73 10.26
CA GLU A 108 -3.20 -33.56 8.92
C GLU A 108 -1.70 -33.34 9.10
N LYS A 109 -0.96 -34.35 8.63
CA LYS A 109 0.49 -34.36 8.55
C LYS A 109 0.89 -33.21 7.64
N THR A 110 1.11 -32.05 8.24
CA THR A 110 1.39 -30.81 7.51
C THR A 110 2.79 -30.91 6.90
N ASN A 111 2.89 -30.56 5.61
CA ASN A 111 4.10 -30.72 4.81
C ASN A 111 5.22 -29.79 5.34
N ARG A 112 6.40 -30.32 5.67
CA ARG A 112 7.52 -29.52 6.24
C ARG A 112 8.31 -28.73 5.20
N TRP A 113 8.27 -29.18 3.95
CA TRP A 113 9.05 -28.62 2.87
C TRP A 113 8.13 -27.89 1.91
N PHE A 114 8.67 -26.90 1.20
CA PHE A 114 8.00 -26.27 0.08
C PHE A 114 8.98 -26.03 -1.07
N ARG A 115 8.43 -25.83 -2.26
CA ARG A 115 9.15 -25.52 -3.48
C ARG A 115 8.44 -24.41 -4.23
N LEU A 116 9.21 -23.46 -4.75
CA LEU A 116 8.69 -22.45 -5.67
C LEU A 116 8.81 -22.94 -7.11
N ILE A 117 7.75 -22.72 -7.88
CA ILE A 117 7.67 -23.06 -9.29
C ILE A 117 7.30 -21.79 -10.02
N GLY A 118 8.25 -21.21 -10.74
CA GLY A 118 8.05 -20.02 -11.55
C GLY A 118 7.83 -20.42 -13.01
N GLN A 119 6.70 -20.01 -13.58
CA GLN A 119 6.42 -20.12 -15.00
C GLN A 119 6.83 -18.82 -15.68
N PHE A 120 7.78 -18.93 -16.59
CA PHE A 120 8.26 -17.80 -17.39
C PHE A 120 7.83 -18.00 -18.84
N SER A 121 7.95 -16.95 -19.65
CA SER A 121 7.59 -17.00 -21.07
C SER A 121 8.38 -18.03 -21.89
N ASP A 122 9.58 -18.39 -21.44
CA ASP A 122 10.45 -19.37 -22.10
C ASP A 122 10.31 -20.79 -21.53
N ARG A 123 10.29 -20.92 -20.20
CA ARG A 123 10.35 -22.23 -19.51
C ARG A 123 9.86 -22.17 -18.07
N LEU A 124 9.74 -23.34 -17.45
CA LEU A 124 9.57 -23.47 -16.00
C LEU A 124 10.92 -23.40 -15.29
N ARG A 125 10.97 -22.68 -14.17
CA ARG A 125 12.11 -22.66 -13.25
C ARG A 125 11.65 -23.11 -11.88
N LEU A 126 12.43 -23.97 -11.25
CA LEU A 126 12.10 -24.58 -9.97
C LEU A 126 13.13 -24.15 -8.92
N SER A 127 12.70 -23.95 -7.68
CA SER A 127 13.63 -23.85 -6.56
C SER A 127 14.10 -25.23 -6.10
N SER A 128 15.16 -25.29 -5.30
CA SER A 128 15.37 -26.47 -4.45
C SER A 128 14.25 -26.55 -3.40
N PRO A 129 13.93 -27.74 -2.86
CA PRO A 129 13.03 -27.85 -1.72
C PRO A 129 13.63 -27.14 -0.49
N ILE A 130 12.82 -26.33 0.18
CA ILE A 130 13.23 -25.50 1.31
C ILE A 130 12.38 -25.88 2.53
N LEU A 131 13.01 -25.94 3.70
CA LEU A 131 12.30 -26.08 4.96
C LEU A 131 11.49 -24.82 5.23
N LYS A 132 10.23 -24.99 5.61
CA LYS A 132 9.39 -23.87 6.02
C LYS A 132 9.95 -23.17 7.26
N ASP A 133 10.44 -23.95 8.22
CA ASP A 133 11.03 -23.51 9.48
C ASP A 133 12.44 -24.10 9.61
N SER A 134 13.45 -23.24 9.72
CA SER A 134 14.85 -23.64 9.86
C SER A 134 15.11 -24.36 11.18
N GLN A 135 14.25 -24.18 12.19
CA GLN A 135 14.35 -24.89 13.47
C GLN A 135 13.66 -26.27 13.42
N GLU A 136 13.03 -26.64 12.30
CA GLU A 136 12.27 -27.89 12.09
C GLU A 136 11.16 -28.16 13.12
N GLN A 137 10.80 -27.19 13.95
CA GLN A 137 9.84 -27.38 15.05
C GLN A 137 8.40 -27.39 14.54
N ASN A 138 8.10 -26.62 13.50
CA ASN A 138 6.77 -26.51 12.93
C ASN A 138 6.66 -27.03 11.49
N THR A 139 5.52 -27.65 11.22
CA THR A 139 5.11 -28.16 9.91
C THR A 139 4.32 -27.13 9.08
N SER A 140 3.90 -26.03 9.70
CA SER A 140 3.37 -24.85 9.02
C SER A 140 4.49 -23.89 8.62
N PHE A 141 4.21 -22.96 7.70
CA PHE A 141 5.09 -21.79 7.59
C PHE A 141 5.18 -21.16 8.98
N PRO A 142 6.40 -20.93 9.52
CA PRO A 142 6.57 -20.21 10.77
C PRO A 142 6.08 -18.77 10.57
N TYR A 143 6.16 -17.98 11.64
CA TYR A 143 5.92 -16.54 11.72
C TYR A 143 6.16 -15.74 10.42
N SER A 144 5.52 -14.57 10.29
CA SER A 144 5.68 -13.70 9.12
C SER A 144 7.15 -13.58 8.67
N GLY A 145 7.40 -13.86 7.39
CA GLY A 145 8.74 -14.07 6.85
C GLY A 145 8.96 -13.36 5.53
N PHE A 146 10.22 -12.99 5.28
CA PHE A 146 10.64 -12.38 4.03
C PHE A 146 11.61 -13.30 3.30
N TRP A 147 11.30 -13.61 2.04
CA TRP A 147 12.02 -14.56 1.20
C TRP A 147 12.53 -13.83 -0.04
N GLN A 148 13.83 -13.85 -0.24
CA GLN A 148 14.44 -13.35 -1.47
C GLN A 148 14.51 -14.49 -2.47
N VAL A 149 14.00 -14.25 -3.68
CA VAL A 149 13.96 -15.23 -4.77
C VAL A 149 14.79 -14.69 -5.93
N GLN A 150 16.04 -15.14 -6.03
CA GLN A 150 16.90 -14.80 -7.15
C GLN A 150 16.57 -15.71 -8.33
N VAL A 151 16.13 -15.09 -9.43
CA VAL A 151 15.84 -15.78 -10.69
C VAL A 151 17.16 -15.96 -11.43
N THR A 152 17.57 -17.21 -11.63
CA THR A 152 18.72 -17.55 -12.46
C THR A 152 18.25 -18.05 -13.83
N ASN A 153 19.18 -18.36 -14.73
CA ASN A 153 18.82 -18.85 -16.05
C ASN A 153 18.03 -20.17 -15.99
N ASP A 154 18.34 -21.03 -15.00
CA ASP A 154 17.85 -22.40 -14.95
C ASP A 154 17.04 -22.73 -13.68
N SER A 155 17.16 -21.95 -12.61
CA SER A 155 16.51 -22.23 -11.32
C SER A 155 16.10 -20.98 -10.54
N LEU A 156 15.33 -21.19 -9.47
CA LEU A 156 15.01 -20.17 -8.48
C LEU A 156 15.84 -20.41 -7.23
N GLN A 157 16.69 -19.46 -6.84
CA GLN A 157 17.39 -19.53 -5.57
C GLN A 157 16.58 -18.78 -4.52
N VAL A 158 16.23 -19.45 -3.44
CA VAL A 158 15.38 -18.90 -2.39
C VAL A 158 16.16 -18.84 -1.10
N THR A 159 16.24 -17.65 -0.50
CA THR A 159 16.89 -17.40 0.78
C THR A 159 15.91 -16.71 1.72
N GLN A 160 15.84 -17.19 2.96
CA GLN A 160 15.08 -16.52 4.01
C GLN A 160 15.93 -15.39 4.59
N GLU A 161 15.35 -14.21 4.77
CA GLU A 161 16.03 -13.08 5.40
C GLU A 161 15.83 -13.17 6.92
N GLU A 162 16.91 -13.44 7.67
CA GLU A 162 16.87 -13.80 9.11
C GLU A 162 16.44 -12.64 10.04
N ASP A 163 16.61 -11.38 9.62
CA ASP A 163 16.44 -10.21 10.52
C ASP A 163 15.09 -9.47 10.41
N LYS A 164 14.09 -10.06 9.75
CA LYS A 164 12.84 -9.35 9.40
C LYS A 164 11.57 -9.88 10.09
N HIS A 165 11.68 -10.26 11.36
CA HIS A 165 10.55 -10.77 12.15
C HIS A 165 9.44 -9.75 12.52
N LEU A 166 9.52 -8.49 12.06
CA LEU A 166 8.64 -7.40 12.51
C LEU A 166 7.51 -6.99 11.55
N TYR A 167 7.40 -7.58 10.36
CA TYR A 167 6.36 -7.23 9.38
C TYR A 167 5.04 -7.94 9.67
N PHE A 168 4.41 -7.59 10.79
CA PHE A 168 3.20 -8.26 11.25
C PHE A 168 1.90 -7.70 10.63
N ILE A 169 1.98 -6.55 9.95
CA ILE A 169 0.79 -5.80 9.49
C ILE A 169 0.95 -5.24 8.07
N PHE A 170 2.15 -4.81 7.69
CA PHE A 170 2.40 -4.08 6.45
C PHE A 170 3.15 -4.94 5.44
N THR A 171 2.80 -4.77 4.16
CA THR A 171 3.65 -5.24 3.07
C THR A 171 5.01 -4.52 3.14
N PRO A 172 6.10 -5.08 2.59
CA PRO A 172 7.39 -4.41 2.56
C PRO A 172 7.33 -3.02 1.92
N LEU A 173 6.52 -2.89 0.87
CA LEU A 173 6.26 -1.60 0.22
C LEU A 173 5.52 -0.66 1.17
N GLN A 174 4.47 -1.12 1.86
CA GLN A 174 3.75 -0.30 2.84
C GLN A 174 4.64 0.11 4.01
N GLU A 175 5.53 -0.74 4.48
CA GLU A 175 6.47 -0.41 5.56
C GLU A 175 7.50 0.61 5.09
N TYR A 176 8.04 0.46 3.88
CA TYR A 176 8.90 1.47 3.26
C TYR A 176 8.15 2.81 3.14
N THR A 177 6.93 2.81 2.61
CA THR A 177 6.08 3.99 2.50
C THR A 177 5.79 4.61 3.87
N ARG A 178 5.57 3.80 4.92
CA ARG A 178 5.36 4.27 6.29
C ARG A 178 6.59 4.99 6.85
N GLN A 179 7.78 4.42 6.65
CA GLN A 179 9.04 5.01 7.10
C GLN A 179 9.32 6.32 6.36
N MET A 180 9.01 6.36 5.07
CA MET A 180 9.19 7.55 4.24
C MET A 180 8.10 8.61 4.44
N PHE A 181 6.95 8.26 5.02
CA PHE A 181 5.80 9.17 5.11
C PHE A 181 6.17 10.53 5.73
N PHE A 182 6.85 10.53 6.89
CA PHE A 182 7.20 11.77 7.58
C PHE A 182 8.31 12.54 6.86
N ALA A 183 9.35 11.84 6.40
CA ALA A 183 10.45 12.46 5.67
C ALA A 183 9.95 13.09 4.35
N GLY A 184 9.13 12.34 3.61
CA GLY A 184 8.45 12.80 2.40
C GLY A 184 7.52 13.97 2.67
N TRP A 185 6.80 13.97 3.80
CA TRP A 185 5.87 15.06 4.15
C TRP A 185 6.62 16.35 4.43
N VAL A 186 7.68 16.28 5.25
CA VAL A 186 8.54 17.43 5.54
C VAL A 186 9.22 17.93 4.26
N LEU A 187 9.75 17.04 3.43
CA LEU A 187 10.37 17.39 2.15
C LEU A 187 9.37 18.09 1.22
N THR A 188 8.16 17.56 1.09
CA THR A 188 7.11 18.11 0.24
C THR A 188 6.75 19.51 0.73
N ILE A 189 6.32 19.67 1.99
CA ILE A 189 5.94 20.98 2.52
C ILE A 189 7.08 21.99 2.43
N SER A 190 8.31 21.62 2.81
CA SER A 190 9.44 22.54 2.80
C SER A 190 9.81 22.99 1.38
N SER A 191 9.88 22.06 0.43
CA SER A 191 10.20 22.37 -0.97
C SER A 191 9.11 23.21 -1.63
N GLU A 192 7.84 22.89 -1.39
CA GLU A 192 6.73 23.63 -1.99
C GLU A 192 6.60 25.05 -1.43
N LEU A 193 6.76 25.23 -0.12
CA LEU A 193 6.78 26.56 0.49
C LEU A 193 7.96 27.40 -0.02
N LEU A 194 9.13 26.79 -0.22
CA LEU A 194 10.30 27.48 -0.77
C LEU A 194 10.06 27.93 -2.21
N ILE A 195 9.59 27.05 -3.09
CA ILE A 195 9.29 27.40 -4.49
C ILE A 195 8.18 28.43 -4.58
N ALA A 196 7.14 28.32 -3.75
CA ALA A 196 6.08 29.30 -3.71
C ALA A 196 6.57 30.68 -3.24
N LEU A 197 7.44 30.72 -2.23
CA LEU A 197 8.06 31.95 -1.76
C LEU A 197 8.86 32.61 -2.90
N LEU A 198 9.72 31.85 -3.58
CA LEU A 198 10.52 32.34 -4.70
C LEU A 198 9.64 32.87 -5.85
N PHE A 199 8.59 32.13 -6.21
CA PHE A 199 7.65 32.53 -7.25
C PHE A 199 6.92 33.83 -6.92
N LEU A 200 6.37 33.93 -5.71
CA LEU A 200 5.63 35.11 -5.28
C LEU A 200 6.54 36.32 -5.07
N TRP A 201 7.77 36.11 -4.60
CA TRP A 201 8.78 37.15 -4.48
C TRP A 201 9.21 37.68 -5.86
N TRP A 202 9.45 36.79 -6.82
CA TRP A 202 9.74 37.18 -8.21
C TRP A 202 8.60 37.98 -8.86
N ARG A 203 7.35 37.65 -8.52
CA ARG A 203 6.15 38.40 -8.91
C ARG A 203 5.97 39.73 -8.16
N LYS A 204 6.90 40.10 -7.27
CA LYS A 204 6.83 41.29 -6.41
C LYS A 204 5.53 41.37 -5.62
N ALA A 205 5.01 40.23 -5.16
CA ALA A 205 3.83 40.19 -4.30
C ALA A 205 4.12 40.88 -2.96
N SER A 206 3.11 41.52 -2.37
CA SER A 206 3.27 42.13 -1.05
C SER A 206 3.47 41.06 0.04
N GLN A 207 4.15 41.41 1.13
CA GLN A 207 4.45 40.48 2.23
C GLN A 207 3.19 39.78 2.77
N GLN A 208 2.06 40.51 2.87
CA GLN A 208 0.78 39.94 3.29
C GLN A 208 0.24 38.90 2.30
N LYS A 209 0.38 39.14 0.99
CA LYS A 209 -0.02 38.19 -0.06
C LYS A 209 0.85 36.93 -0.02
N ILE A 210 2.16 37.11 0.17
CA ILE A 210 3.11 36.00 0.31
C ILE A 210 2.70 35.13 1.50
N LEU A 211 2.60 35.72 2.70
CA LEU A 211 2.28 34.96 3.91
C LEU A 211 0.95 34.21 3.77
N ARG A 212 -0.08 34.85 3.21
CA ARG A 212 -1.38 34.23 3.02
C ARG A 212 -1.32 33.05 2.05
N ALA A 213 -0.63 33.20 0.93
CA ALA A 213 -0.47 32.13 -0.05
C ALA A 213 0.34 30.95 0.51
N LEU A 214 1.41 31.22 1.26
CA LEU A 214 2.18 30.17 1.93
C LEU A 214 1.34 29.39 2.94
N VAL A 215 0.52 30.07 3.75
CA VAL A 215 -0.42 29.41 4.66
C VAL A 215 -1.45 28.58 3.89
N ALA A 216 -1.96 29.09 2.76
CA ALA A 216 -2.88 28.34 1.91
C ALA A 216 -2.24 27.05 1.39
N ILE A 217 -1.00 27.12 0.89
CA ILE A 217 -0.25 25.98 0.37
C ILE A 217 0.02 24.95 1.48
N ALA A 218 0.47 25.39 2.65
CA ALA A 218 0.68 24.51 3.80
C ALA A 218 -0.61 23.79 4.22
N MET A 219 -1.74 24.51 4.23
CA MET A 219 -3.04 23.93 4.57
C MET A 219 -3.50 22.93 3.52
N VAL A 220 -3.35 23.26 2.25
CA VAL A 220 -3.74 22.39 1.15
C VAL A 220 -2.94 21.08 1.18
N ASN A 221 -1.62 21.18 1.37
CA ASN A 221 -0.74 20.03 1.54
C ASN A 221 -1.14 19.13 2.70
N LEU A 222 -1.67 19.69 3.79
CA LEU A 222 -2.16 18.90 4.91
C LEU A 222 -3.27 17.92 4.49
N PHE A 223 -4.08 18.28 3.49
CA PHE A 223 -5.19 17.44 3.00
C PHE A 223 -4.87 16.66 1.73
N SER A 224 -4.08 17.22 0.79
CA SER A 224 -3.70 16.52 -0.44
C SER A 224 -2.68 15.41 -0.19
N TYR A 225 -1.74 15.63 0.73
CA TYR A 225 -0.67 14.67 1.00
C TYR A 225 -1.18 13.30 1.51
N PRO A 226 -2.11 13.23 2.50
CA PRO A 226 -2.71 11.95 2.88
C PRO A 226 -3.42 11.24 1.73
N VAL A 227 -4.02 11.96 0.77
CA VAL A 227 -4.65 11.36 -0.40
C VAL A 227 -3.60 10.72 -1.31
N VAL A 228 -2.53 11.45 -1.62
CA VAL A 228 -1.41 10.93 -2.42
C VAL A 228 -0.76 9.70 -1.77
N TRP A 229 -0.65 9.68 -0.44
CA TRP A 229 0.04 8.62 0.30
C TRP A 229 -0.85 7.50 0.85
N SER A 230 -2.17 7.68 0.81
CA SER A 230 -3.12 6.66 1.30
C SER A 230 -4.07 6.19 0.20
N PHE A 231 -4.74 7.10 -0.51
CA PHE A 231 -5.73 6.75 -1.53
C PHE A 231 -5.11 6.07 -2.75
N PHE A 232 -4.15 6.71 -3.41
CA PHE A 232 -3.56 6.15 -4.63
C PHE A 232 -2.80 4.84 -4.37
N PRO A 233 -1.99 4.72 -3.30
CA PRO A 233 -1.42 3.44 -2.89
C PRO A 233 -2.48 2.38 -2.58
N SER A 234 -3.64 2.76 -2.04
CA SER A 234 -4.71 1.79 -1.79
C SER A 234 -5.36 1.22 -3.05
N LEU A 235 -5.16 1.88 -4.20
CA LEU A 235 -5.57 1.36 -5.50
C LEU A 235 -4.57 0.33 -6.03
N GLU A 236 -3.35 0.23 -5.51
CA GLU A 236 -2.32 -0.69 -6.00
C GLU A 236 -2.67 -2.17 -5.74
N PRO A 237 -1.94 -3.11 -6.38
CA PRO A 237 -2.09 -4.53 -6.11
C PRO A 237 -1.78 -4.89 -4.65
N PHE A 238 -2.31 -6.02 -4.19
CA PHE A 238 -2.04 -6.60 -2.86
C PHE A 238 -2.46 -5.75 -1.65
N GLN A 239 -3.33 -4.76 -1.85
CA GLN A 239 -3.80 -3.90 -0.77
C GLN A 239 -4.86 -4.60 0.09
N ILE A 240 -4.66 -4.53 1.41
CA ILE A 240 -5.62 -5.01 2.40
C ILE A 240 -6.81 -4.04 2.52
N LEU A 241 -7.97 -4.56 2.92
CA LEU A 241 -9.22 -3.81 3.02
C LEU A 241 -9.10 -2.56 3.92
N LEU A 242 -8.36 -2.66 5.01
CA LEU A 242 -8.06 -1.54 5.91
C LEU A 242 -7.40 -0.36 5.16
N GLY A 243 -6.37 -0.65 4.35
CA GLY A 243 -5.66 0.37 3.57
C GLY A 243 -6.58 1.07 2.57
N ARG A 244 -7.50 0.32 1.94
CA ARG A 244 -8.53 0.88 1.05
C ARG A 244 -9.48 1.83 1.73
N TYR A 245 -10.01 1.47 2.90
CA TYR A 245 -10.91 2.37 3.60
C TYR A 245 -10.19 3.62 4.13
N LEU A 246 -8.93 3.49 4.59
CA LEU A 246 -8.10 4.64 4.94
C LEU A 246 -7.89 5.57 3.72
N GLY A 247 -7.55 4.99 2.57
CA GLY A 247 -7.41 5.69 1.32
C GLY A 247 -8.68 6.43 0.90
N ILE A 248 -9.80 5.70 0.77
CA ILE A 248 -11.11 6.27 0.40
C ILE A 248 -11.51 7.38 1.36
N SER A 249 -11.31 7.15 2.66
CA SER A 249 -11.61 8.16 3.66
C SER A 249 -10.79 9.42 3.46
N SER A 250 -9.47 9.31 3.24
CA SER A 250 -8.61 10.48 3.00
C SER A 250 -9.10 11.32 1.82
N LEU A 251 -9.53 10.68 0.73
CA LEU A 251 -10.08 11.36 -0.44
C LEU A 251 -11.40 12.09 -0.10
N ILE A 252 -12.32 11.42 0.61
CA ILE A 252 -13.58 12.03 1.04
C ILE A 252 -13.30 13.25 1.93
N VAL A 253 -12.36 13.15 2.88
CA VAL A 253 -11.96 14.25 3.76
C VAL A 253 -11.45 15.44 2.93
N ALA A 254 -10.56 15.20 1.96
CA ALA A 254 -10.02 16.26 1.11
C ALA A 254 -11.11 16.94 0.26
N LEU A 255 -12.02 16.18 -0.33
CA LEU A 255 -13.13 16.73 -1.12
C LEU A 255 -14.09 17.55 -0.26
N LEU A 256 -14.50 17.02 0.90
CA LEU A 256 -15.35 17.74 1.86
C LEU A 256 -14.66 19.02 2.35
N TYR A 257 -13.36 18.98 2.62
CA TYR A 257 -12.59 20.15 2.99
C TYR A 257 -12.66 21.23 1.91
N GLY A 258 -12.37 20.89 0.65
CA GLY A 258 -12.43 21.83 -0.47
C GLY A 258 -13.81 22.47 -0.61
N LEU A 259 -14.88 21.68 -0.49
CA LEU A 259 -16.26 22.17 -0.55
C LEU A 259 -16.61 23.11 0.62
N ILE A 260 -16.24 22.74 1.84
CA ILE A 260 -16.48 23.56 3.03
C ILE A 260 -15.73 24.89 2.90
N ILE A 261 -14.47 24.87 2.50
CA ILE A 261 -13.67 26.08 2.32
C ILE A 261 -14.21 26.96 1.20
N TYR A 262 -14.67 26.36 0.10
CA TYR A 262 -15.34 27.09 -0.98
C TYR A 262 -16.58 27.84 -0.49
N SER A 263 -17.42 27.18 0.34
CA SER A 263 -18.59 27.83 0.95
C SER A 263 -18.22 28.93 1.94
N ARG A 264 -17.06 28.80 2.61
CA ARG A 264 -16.57 29.72 3.66
C ARG A 264 -15.50 30.69 3.18
N ARG A 265 -15.38 30.91 1.87
CA ARG A 265 -14.36 31.81 1.30
C ARG A 265 -14.47 33.27 1.78
N ILE A 266 -15.58 33.69 2.36
CA ILE A 266 -15.75 35.07 2.85
C ILE A 266 -15.22 35.20 4.30
N ASP A 267 -14.98 34.09 4.98
CA ASP A 267 -14.51 34.09 6.37
C ASP A 267 -13.09 34.66 6.49
N SER A 268 -12.76 35.14 7.70
CA SER A 268 -11.41 35.60 8.01
C SER A 268 -10.40 34.44 7.97
N SER A 269 -9.14 34.72 7.59
CA SER A 269 -8.10 33.69 7.49
C SER A 269 -7.92 32.88 8.78
N LYS A 270 -8.06 33.52 9.95
CA LYS A 270 -7.97 32.85 11.26
C LYS A 270 -9.09 31.82 11.45
N LYS A 271 -10.33 32.14 11.05
CA LYS A 271 -11.47 31.22 11.10
C LYS A 271 -11.25 30.06 10.12
N ILE A 272 -10.79 30.35 8.90
CA ILE A 272 -10.48 29.32 7.89
C ILE A 272 -9.42 28.35 8.43
N ILE A 273 -8.32 28.85 8.98
CA ILE A 273 -7.25 28.04 9.58
C ILE A 273 -7.80 27.14 10.70
N PHE A 274 -8.54 27.73 11.64
CA PHE A 274 -9.11 27.00 12.77
C PHE A 274 -10.08 25.90 12.31
N VAL A 275 -10.99 26.22 11.40
CA VAL A 275 -11.94 25.27 10.81
C VAL A 275 -11.22 24.18 10.04
N SER A 276 -10.17 24.52 9.28
CA SER A 276 -9.34 23.56 8.55
C SER A 276 -8.73 22.53 9.50
N LEU A 277 -8.09 22.98 10.58
CA LEU A 277 -7.49 22.08 11.57
C LEU A 277 -8.53 21.19 12.26
N LEU A 278 -9.69 21.75 12.61
CA LEU A 278 -10.78 20.98 13.23
C LEU A 278 -11.33 19.90 12.28
N ILE A 279 -11.55 20.25 11.01
CA ILE A 279 -11.98 19.31 9.96
C ILE A 279 -10.91 18.24 9.76
N PHE A 280 -9.64 18.63 9.65
CA PHE A 280 -8.54 17.71 9.45
C PHE A 280 -8.50 16.66 10.56
N ILE A 281 -8.45 17.09 11.82
CA ILE A 281 -8.36 16.19 12.97
C ILE A 281 -9.64 15.34 13.08
N GLY A 282 -10.81 15.98 13.06
CA GLY A 282 -12.09 15.31 13.29
C GLY A 282 -12.43 14.28 12.21
N LEU A 283 -12.27 14.64 10.93
CA LEU A 283 -12.60 13.74 9.83
C LEU A 283 -11.57 12.63 9.64
N ASN A 284 -10.27 12.88 9.89
CA ASN A 284 -9.28 11.80 9.85
C ASN A 284 -9.48 10.78 10.99
N ILE A 285 -9.86 11.23 12.19
CA ILE A 285 -10.22 10.31 13.29
C ILE A 285 -11.45 9.48 12.91
N ALA A 286 -12.51 10.11 12.41
CA ALA A 286 -13.71 9.41 11.96
C ALA A 286 -13.39 8.42 10.82
N GLY A 287 -12.55 8.82 9.88
CA GLY A 287 -12.05 8.00 8.80
C GLY A 287 -11.28 6.77 9.25
N GLY A 288 -10.34 6.96 10.18
CA GLY A 288 -9.59 5.88 10.79
C GLY A 288 -10.51 4.90 11.55
N PHE A 289 -11.51 5.41 12.25
CA PHE A 289 -12.50 4.58 12.92
C PHE A 289 -13.33 3.74 11.93
N ILE A 290 -13.82 4.34 10.85
CA ILE A 290 -14.54 3.62 9.78
C ILE A 290 -13.64 2.55 9.17
N ALA A 291 -12.39 2.89 8.86
CA ALA A 291 -11.45 1.95 8.26
C ALA A 291 -11.15 0.77 9.19
N LEU A 292 -11.00 1.01 10.49
CA LEU A 292 -10.88 -0.05 11.48
C LEU A 292 -12.18 -0.87 11.57
N TRP A 293 -13.34 -0.22 11.65
CA TRP A 293 -14.62 -0.91 11.79
C TRP A 293 -14.89 -1.91 10.66
N PHE A 294 -14.61 -1.53 9.41
CA PHE A 294 -14.87 -2.37 8.24
C PHE A 294 -13.66 -3.18 7.76
N GLY A 295 -12.45 -2.69 7.99
CA GLY A 295 -11.21 -3.30 7.49
C GLY A 295 -10.52 -4.22 8.49
N TYR A 296 -10.86 -4.14 9.78
CA TYR A 296 -10.21 -4.95 10.80
C TYR A 296 -10.53 -6.44 10.61
N GLY A 297 -9.50 -7.29 10.73
CA GLY A 297 -9.62 -8.74 10.55
C GLY A 297 -9.62 -9.23 9.09
N LYS A 298 -9.89 -8.37 8.10
CA LYS A 298 -9.80 -8.72 6.67
C LYS A 298 -8.37 -8.48 6.15
N ARG A 299 -7.55 -9.52 6.24
CA ARG A 299 -6.10 -9.49 5.99
C ARG A 299 -5.67 -9.99 4.61
N LEU A 300 -6.59 -10.54 3.83
CA LEU A 300 -6.31 -10.97 2.46
C LEU A 300 -6.46 -9.79 1.50
N PRO A 301 -5.58 -9.66 0.49
CA PRO A 301 -5.81 -8.76 -0.63
C PRO A 301 -7.12 -9.08 -1.35
N ILE A 302 -7.86 -8.05 -1.74
CA ILE A 302 -9.21 -8.21 -2.33
C ILE A 302 -9.34 -7.78 -3.79
N ALA A 303 -8.31 -7.22 -4.42
CA ALA A 303 -8.34 -7.02 -5.87
C ALA A 303 -6.94 -6.93 -6.50
N GLU A 304 -6.93 -7.03 -7.83
CA GLU A 304 -5.74 -6.90 -8.69
C GLU A 304 -5.03 -5.56 -8.53
N GLY A 305 -5.78 -4.50 -8.23
CA GLY A 305 -5.27 -3.13 -8.13
C GLY A 305 -4.91 -2.52 -9.48
N ILE A 306 -4.59 -1.23 -9.48
CA ILE A 306 -4.23 -0.43 -10.65
C ILE A 306 -2.69 -0.34 -10.68
N PRO A 307 -2.05 -0.64 -11.82
CA PRO A 307 -0.59 -0.52 -11.95
C PRO A 307 -0.09 0.90 -11.64
N TYR A 308 1.09 0.98 -11.01
CA TYR A 308 1.75 2.24 -10.63
C TYR A 308 1.88 3.25 -11.78
N ARG A 309 2.16 2.76 -13.00
CA ARG A 309 2.26 3.58 -14.22
C ARG A 309 1.00 4.41 -14.52
N PHE A 310 -0.15 4.04 -13.95
CA PHE A 310 -1.41 4.78 -14.06
C PHE A 310 -1.74 5.54 -12.79
N THR A 311 -1.58 4.92 -11.61
CA THR A 311 -1.92 5.58 -10.33
C THR A 311 -1.06 6.81 -10.08
N MET A 312 0.23 6.77 -10.43
CA MET A 312 1.15 7.90 -10.25
C MET A 312 0.78 9.11 -11.13
N PRO A 313 0.64 9.02 -12.48
CA PRO A 313 0.21 10.18 -13.25
C PRO A 313 -1.16 10.74 -12.82
N VAL A 314 -2.10 9.87 -12.45
CA VAL A 314 -3.42 10.30 -11.97
C VAL A 314 -3.31 11.01 -10.61
N SER A 315 -2.43 10.56 -9.71
CA SER A 315 -2.20 11.23 -8.43
C SER A 315 -1.61 12.62 -8.61
N GLU A 316 -0.66 12.79 -9.53
CA GLU A 316 -0.07 14.09 -9.86
C GLU A 316 -1.12 15.04 -10.46
N VAL A 317 -1.93 14.56 -11.41
CA VAL A 317 -3.01 15.38 -12.00
C VAL A 317 -4.02 15.77 -10.93
N PHE A 318 -4.40 14.84 -10.05
CA PHE A 318 -5.29 15.13 -8.93
C PHE A 318 -4.70 16.20 -8.02
N ALA A 319 -3.45 16.03 -7.57
CA ALA A 319 -2.78 16.99 -6.70
C ALA A 319 -2.75 18.37 -7.35
N VAL A 320 -2.24 18.47 -8.59
CA VAL A 320 -2.15 19.76 -9.28
C VAL A 320 -3.50 20.47 -9.39
N VAL A 321 -4.56 19.76 -9.80
CA VAL A 321 -5.91 20.32 -9.99
C VAL A 321 -6.56 20.69 -8.67
N TYR A 322 -6.54 19.77 -7.70
CA TYR A 322 -7.15 19.97 -6.39
C TYR A 322 -6.49 21.13 -5.66
N GLU A 323 -5.15 21.15 -5.61
CA GLU A 323 -4.40 22.17 -4.92
C GLU A 323 -4.58 23.54 -5.57
N ALA A 324 -4.55 23.62 -6.90
CA ALA A 324 -4.80 24.86 -7.62
C ALA A 324 -6.18 25.45 -7.29
N TRP A 325 -7.21 24.60 -7.24
CA TRP A 325 -8.57 25.01 -6.88
C TRP A 325 -8.65 25.54 -5.44
N VAL A 326 -8.10 24.79 -4.47
CA VAL A 326 -8.19 25.18 -3.06
C VAL A 326 -7.29 26.39 -2.76
N ILE A 327 -6.08 26.47 -3.33
CA ILE A 327 -5.20 27.66 -3.21
C ILE A 327 -5.90 28.90 -3.77
N ALA A 328 -6.49 28.81 -4.98
CA ALA A 328 -7.25 29.92 -5.55
C ALA A 328 -8.38 30.37 -4.61
N THR A 329 -9.10 29.41 -4.02
CA THR A 329 -10.19 29.65 -3.08
C THR A 329 -9.71 30.32 -1.80
N ILE A 330 -8.67 29.81 -1.14
CA ILE A 330 -8.14 30.32 0.14
C ILE A 330 -7.44 31.67 -0.04
N SER A 331 -6.87 31.93 -1.22
CA SER A 331 -6.19 33.19 -1.52
C SER A 331 -7.15 34.40 -1.60
N LEU A 332 -8.47 34.18 -1.57
CA LEU A 332 -9.52 35.21 -1.66
C LEU A 332 -9.35 36.16 -2.84
N GLY A 333 -9.05 35.60 -4.01
CA GLY A 333 -8.87 36.39 -5.24
C GLY A 333 -7.51 37.10 -5.34
N GLN A 334 -6.58 36.89 -4.40
CA GLN A 334 -5.21 37.39 -4.54
C GLN A 334 -4.44 36.64 -5.64
N LEU A 335 -4.74 35.36 -5.83
CA LEU A 335 -4.24 34.55 -6.93
C LEU A 335 -5.43 34.12 -7.80
N SER A 336 -5.34 34.41 -9.09
CA SER A 336 -6.28 33.86 -10.07
C SER A 336 -6.11 32.34 -10.17
N LEU A 337 -7.15 31.61 -10.59
CA LEU A 337 -7.08 30.16 -10.79
C LEU A 337 -5.91 29.76 -11.72
N LYS A 338 -5.63 30.56 -12.75
CA LYS A 338 -4.48 30.35 -13.65
C LYS A 338 -3.15 30.45 -12.91
N GLN A 339 -2.98 31.47 -12.06
CA GLN A 339 -1.76 31.64 -11.26
C GLN A 339 -1.62 30.52 -10.22
N SER A 340 -2.70 30.13 -9.56
CA SER A 340 -2.71 28.99 -8.64
C SER A 340 -2.40 27.69 -9.36
N GLY A 341 -2.87 27.50 -10.60
CA GLY A 341 -2.55 26.34 -11.43
C GLY A 341 -1.06 26.26 -11.77
N VAL A 342 -0.45 27.36 -12.22
CA VAL A 342 0.99 27.41 -12.49
C VAL A 342 1.80 27.18 -11.22
N LEU A 343 1.39 27.80 -10.11
CA LEU A 343 2.06 27.63 -8.83
C LEU A 343 2.00 26.17 -8.36
N SER A 344 0.82 25.57 -8.37
CA SER A 344 0.58 24.16 -8.03
C SER A 344 1.41 23.20 -8.89
N LEU A 345 1.46 23.45 -10.20
CA LEU A 345 2.28 22.65 -11.12
C LEU A 345 3.77 22.73 -10.77
N LEU A 346 4.28 23.94 -10.47
CA LEU A 346 5.69 24.14 -10.13
C LEU A 346 6.05 23.51 -8.78
N THR A 347 5.18 23.63 -7.77
CA THR A 347 5.41 23.05 -6.45
C THR A 347 5.41 21.52 -6.52
N ASN A 348 4.39 20.91 -7.13
CA ASN A 348 4.29 19.45 -7.29
C ASN A 348 5.42 18.89 -8.17
N ALA A 349 5.76 19.54 -9.28
CA ALA A 349 6.87 19.08 -10.12
C ALA A 349 8.21 19.10 -9.37
N THR A 350 8.42 20.11 -8.52
CA THR A 350 9.65 20.20 -7.72
C THR A 350 9.68 19.15 -6.63
N SER A 351 8.59 18.96 -5.88
CA SER A 351 8.52 17.95 -4.83
C SER A 351 8.65 16.53 -5.40
N LEU A 352 8.05 16.26 -6.57
CA LEU A 352 8.24 15.00 -7.31
C LEU A 352 9.71 14.77 -7.70
N ILE A 353 10.36 15.75 -8.33
CA ILE A 353 11.77 15.62 -8.75
C ILE A 353 12.68 15.39 -7.54
N LEU A 354 12.49 16.15 -6.46
CA LEU A 354 13.25 15.97 -5.22
C LEU A 354 13.00 14.61 -4.58
N GLY A 355 11.75 14.16 -4.56
CA GLY A 355 11.38 12.83 -4.08
C GLY A 355 12.05 11.72 -4.89
N LEU A 356 12.08 11.84 -6.22
CA LEU A 356 12.77 10.89 -7.09
C LEU A 356 14.29 10.90 -6.85
N ILE A 357 14.90 12.06 -6.62
CA ILE A 357 16.34 12.15 -6.33
C ILE A 357 16.67 11.53 -4.97
N ILE A 358 15.91 11.84 -3.92
CA ILE A 358 16.23 11.44 -2.54
C ILE A 358 15.83 10.00 -2.25
N PHE A 359 14.67 9.58 -2.77
CA PHE A 359 14.11 8.25 -2.47
C PHE A 359 14.31 7.26 -3.62
N GLY A 360 14.42 7.73 -4.86
CA GLY A 360 14.65 6.85 -6.02
C GLY A 360 16.04 6.21 -6.01
N THR A 361 17.08 6.92 -5.57
CA THR A 361 18.45 6.35 -5.46
C THR A 361 18.55 5.20 -4.46
N ASN A 362 17.72 5.22 -3.41
CA ASN A 362 17.64 4.16 -2.40
C ASN A 362 16.79 2.96 -2.86
N PHE A 363 16.06 3.06 -3.97
CA PHE A 363 15.25 1.96 -4.51
C PHE A 363 16.02 1.09 -5.51
N PHE A 364 17.09 1.63 -6.09
CA PHE A 364 18.00 0.95 -7.03
C PHE A 364 19.29 0.42 -6.37
N THR A 365 19.46 0.65 -5.07
CA THR A 365 20.49 0.02 -4.23
C THR A 365 19.81 -1.00 -3.32
#